data_AF-A0A965J449-F1
#
_entry.id   AF-A0A965J449-F1
#
_cell.length_a   1.000
_cell.length_b   1.000
_cell.length_c   1.000
_cell.angle_alpha   90.00
_cell.angle_beta   90.00
_cell.angle_gamma   90.00
#
_symmetry.space_group_name_H-M   'P 1'
#
loop_
_entity.id
_entity.type
_entity.pdbx_description
1 polymer ?
#
loop_
_entity_poly.entity_id
_entity_poly.type
_entity_poly.pdbx_seq_one_letter_code
_entity_poly.pdbx_strand_id
1 'polypeptide(L)'
;MNPADIASWISDAQKAFSAASDLDQLKSARLAHTGDKAPVSLASRSLGTLSAEEKASAGKLIGDAKAEIAKALVVATEKLEAERDKKVLLEEVVDITLPVQRTHRGGLHPISIIKNEISDFFIEQGFA
;
A
#
# COMPACT_ATOMS: atom_id res chain seq x y z
N MET A 1 -22.67 26.92 14.23
CA MET A 1 -21.28 26.60 13.83
C MET A 1 -20.91 27.44 12.64
N ASN A 2 -19.75 28.08 12.66
CA ASN A 2 -19.34 28.98 11.59
C ASN A 2 -18.64 28.16 10.48
N PRO A 3 -18.99 28.30 9.19
CA PRO A 3 -18.28 27.62 8.10
C PRO A 3 -16.76 27.89 8.07
N ALA A 4 -16.32 29.03 8.62
CA ALA A 4 -14.91 29.37 8.74
C ALA A 4 -14.10 28.40 9.65
N ASP A 5 -14.72 27.88 10.71
CA ASP A 5 -14.06 26.93 11.63
C ASP A 5 -13.92 25.54 11.01
N ILE A 6 -14.87 25.17 10.15
CA ILE A 6 -14.83 23.90 9.42
C ILE A 6 -13.71 23.94 8.37
N ALA A 7 -13.57 25.07 7.68
CA ALA A 7 -12.50 25.28 6.70
C ALA A 7 -11.10 25.24 7.34
N SER A 8 -10.94 25.78 8.56
CA SER A 8 -9.66 25.71 9.28
C SER A 8 -9.31 24.28 9.67
N TRP A 9 -10.27 23.48 10.14
CA TRP A 9 -10.03 22.07 10.45
C TRP A 9 -9.61 21.24 9.23
N ILE A 10 -10.20 21.50 8.07
CA ILE A 10 -9.80 20.85 6.80
C ILE A 10 -8.38 21.26 6.43
N SER A 11 -8.06 22.56 6.48
CA SER A 11 -6.72 23.06 6.15
C SER A 11 -5.64 22.51 7.09
N ASP A 12 -5.92 22.45 8.39
CA ASP A 12 -5.00 21.92 9.39
C ASP A 12 -4.77 20.42 9.20
N ALA A 13 -5.83 19.65 8.91
CA ALA A 13 -5.70 18.23 8.59
C ALA A 13 -4.87 18.01 7.30
N GLN A 14 -5.11 18.79 6.25
CA GLN A 14 -4.33 18.71 5.01
C GLN A 14 -2.85 19.03 5.25
N LYS A 15 -2.55 20.07 6.03
CA LYS A 15 -1.16 20.41 6.41
C LYS A 15 -0.51 19.28 7.19
N ALA A 16 -1.20 18.74 8.20
CA ALA A 16 -0.68 17.64 9.01
C ALA A 16 -0.40 16.38 8.17
N PHE A 17 -1.30 16.02 7.25
CA PHE A 17 -1.09 14.87 6.36
C PHE A 17 0.03 15.12 5.34
N SER A 18 0.17 16.35 4.84
CA SER A 18 1.25 16.71 3.91
C SER A 18 2.63 16.78 4.57
N ALA A 19 2.67 17.08 5.88
CA ALA A 19 3.91 17.19 6.66
C ALA A 19 4.41 15.85 7.20
N ALA A 20 3.57 14.81 7.23
CA ALA A 20 3.96 13.48 7.69
C ALA A 20 4.99 12.86 6.74
N SER A 21 6.17 12.53 7.26
CA SER A 21 7.27 11.95 6.47
C SER A 21 7.25 10.42 6.44
N ASP A 22 6.47 9.79 7.32
CA ASP A 22 6.37 8.34 7.43
C ASP A 22 4.94 7.90 7.81
N LEU A 23 4.67 6.59 7.66
CA LEU A 23 3.34 6.03 7.92
C LEU A 23 2.93 6.11 9.39
N ASP A 24 3.87 6.19 10.34
CA ASP A 24 3.57 6.25 11.77
C ASP A 24 3.20 7.68 12.20
N GLN A 25 3.89 8.68 11.66
CA GLN A 25 3.51 10.08 11.73
C GLN A 25 2.15 10.30 11.08
N LEU A 26 1.87 9.70 9.91
CA LEU A 26 0.55 9.80 9.29
C LEU A 26 -0.55 9.19 10.16
N LYS A 27 -0.29 8.05 10.82
CA LYS A 27 -1.23 7.45 11.79
C LYS A 27 -1.48 8.39 12.98
N SER A 28 -0.44 9.04 13.51
CA SER A 28 -0.58 10.00 14.61
C SER A 28 -1.42 11.21 14.19
N ALA A 29 -1.17 11.77 13.00
CA ALA A 29 -1.93 12.87 12.43
C ALA A 29 -3.40 12.46 12.19
N ARG A 30 -3.64 11.25 11.68
CA ARG A 30 -5.00 10.70 11.52
C ARG A 30 -5.75 10.66 12.85
N LEU A 31 -5.11 10.18 13.92
CA LEU A 31 -5.74 10.12 15.24
C LEU A 31 -6.06 11.51 15.78
N ALA A 32 -5.18 12.49 15.54
CA ALA A 32 -5.41 13.88 15.98
C ALA A 32 -6.58 14.56 15.25
N HIS A 33 -6.73 14.31 13.94
CA HIS A 33 -7.70 15.04 13.09
C HIS A 33 -9.01 14.27 12.79
N THR A 34 -9.01 12.94 12.92
CA THR A 34 -10.18 12.09 12.66
C THR A 34 -10.61 11.27 13.89
N GLY A 35 -9.80 11.23 14.96
CA GLY A 35 -10.13 10.48 16.17
C GLY A 35 -11.30 11.04 16.98
N ASP A 36 -11.65 10.36 18.06
CA ASP A 36 -12.79 10.73 18.93
C ASP A 36 -12.67 12.11 19.59
N LYS A 37 -11.43 12.55 19.83
CA LYS A 37 -11.11 13.87 20.41
C LYS A 37 -10.89 14.96 19.35
N ALA A 38 -10.99 14.62 18.07
CA ALA A 38 -10.74 15.58 17.00
C ALA A 38 -11.86 16.64 16.96
N PRO A 39 -11.54 17.88 16.56
CA PRO A 39 -12.52 18.97 16.46
C PRO A 39 -13.75 18.58 15.62
N VAL A 40 -13.55 17.86 14.52
CA VAL A 40 -14.60 17.38 13.61
C VAL A 40 -15.49 16.31 14.25
N SER A 41 -14.92 15.43 15.09
CA SER A 41 -15.65 14.40 15.82
C SER A 41 -16.44 14.98 16.99
N LEU A 42 -15.87 15.95 17.71
CA LEU A 42 -16.56 16.71 18.76
C LEU A 42 -17.71 17.53 18.17
N ALA A 43 -17.49 18.17 17.02
CA ALA A 43 -18.53 18.87 16.28
C ALA A 43 -19.68 17.92 15.91
N SER A 44 -19.36 16.73 15.42
CA SER A 44 -20.33 15.69 15.10
C SER A 44 -21.13 15.19 16.31
N ARG A 45 -20.55 15.15 17.51
CA ARG A 45 -21.27 14.79 18.76
C ARG A 45 -22.20 15.92 19.21
N SER A 46 -21.77 17.17 19.06
CA SER A 46 -22.59 18.34 19.40
C SER A 46 -23.82 18.52 18.50
N LEU A 47 -23.86 17.89 17.32
CA LEU A 47 -25.07 17.81 16.47
C LEU A 47 -26.26 17.15 17.17
N GLY A 48 -26.02 16.34 18.20
CA GLY A 48 -27.08 15.67 18.97
C GLY A 48 -27.96 16.62 19.78
N THR A 49 -27.46 17.82 20.13
CA THR A 49 -28.14 18.78 21.01
C THR A 49 -28.88 19.90 20.25
N LEU A 50 -28.88 19.87 18.91
CA LEU A 50 -29.46 20.91 18.05
C LEU A 50 -30.90 20.57 17.60
N SER A 51 -31.65 21.61 17.24
CA SER A 51 -33.00 21.50 16.67
C SER A 51 -32.98 20.78 15.32
N ALA A 52 -34.10 20.18 14.91
CA ALA A 52 -34.16 19.32 13.70
C ALA A 52 -33.76 20.07 12.40
N GLU A 53 -34.12 21.35 12.29
CA GLU A 53 -33.81 22.19 11.11
C GLU A 53 -32.33 22.58 11.04
N GLU A 54 -31.73 22.97 12.17
CA GLU A 54 -30.30 23.31 12.24
C GLU A 54 -29.40 22.08 12.14
N LYS A 55 -29.91 20.92 12.57
CA LYS A 55 -29.19 19.64 12.51
C LYS A 55 -28.97 19.16 11.08
N ALA A 56 -29.92 19.40 10.16
CA ALA A 56 -29.78 19.00 8.76
C ALA A 56 -28.70 19.81 8.03
N SER A 57 -28.69 21.13 8.20
CA SER A 57 -27.70 22.01 7.55
C SER A 57 -26.30 21.83 8.13
N ALA A 58 -26.16 21.79 9.46
CA ALA A 58 -24.88 21.57 10.12
C ALA A 58 -24.34 20.14 9.90
N GLY A 59 -25.21 19.14 9.85
CA GLY A 59 -24.84 17.75 9.57
C GLY A 59 -24.24 17.56 8.19
N LYS A 60 -24.80 18.23 7.17
CA LYS A 60 -24.25 18.20 5.81
C LYS A 60 -22.85 18.79 5.76
N LEU A 61 -22.64 19.97 6.35
CA LEU A 61 -21.34 20.63 6.37
C LEU A 61 -20.25 19.80 7.08
N ILE A 62 -20.59 19.15 8.20
CA ILE A 62 -19.65 18.27 8.92
C ILE A 62 -19.38 16.99 8.13
N GLY A 63 -20.40 16.43 7.46
CA GLY A 63 -20.26 15.27 6.59
C GLY A 63 -19.31 15.55 5.41
N ASP A 64 -19.50 16.68 4.74
CA ASP A 64 -18.66 17.12 3.63
C ASP A 64 -17.21 17.35 4.09
N ALA A 65 -17.01 17.99 5.24
CA ALA A 65 -15.68 18.17 5.83
C ALA A 65 -14.98 16.85 6.18
N LYS A 66 -15.72 15.88 6.76
CA LYS A 66 -15.19 14.54 7.02
C LYS A 66 -14.78 13.83 5.73
N ALA A 67 -15.58 13.98 4.67
CA ALA A 67 -15.28 13.39 3.38
C ALA A 67 -14.02 14.00 2.76
N GLU A 68 -13.82 15.32 2.85
CA GLU A 68 -12.60 15.98 2.36
C GLU A 68 -11.35 15.56 3.15
N ILE A 69 -11.44 15.50 4.47
CA ILE A 69 -10.33 15.03 5.33
C ILE A 69 -9.99 13.57 5.01
N ALA A 70 -11.00 12.72 4.82
CA ALA A 70 -10.79 11.32 4.43
C ALA A 70 -10.11 11.20 3.06
N LYS A 71 -10.51 12.01 2.07
CA LYS A 71 -9.85 12.05 0.76
C LYS A 71 -8.39 12.46 0.87
N ALA A 72 -8.10 13.53 1.63
CA ALA A 72 -6.72 13.99 1.83
C ALA A 72 -5.85 12.92 2.51
N LEU A 73 -6.43 12.16 3.45
CA LEU A 73 -5.75 11.05 4.11
C LEU A 73 -5.42 9.90 3.14
N VAL A 74 -6.37 9.50 2.28
CA VAL A 74 -6.15 8.44 1.30
C VAL A 74 -5.00 8.81 0.37
N VAL A 75 -5.01 10.03 -0.17
CA VAL A 75 -3.94 10.53 -1.05
C VAL A 75 -2.57 10.53 -0.36
N ALA A 76 -2.50 10.98 0.90
CA ALA A 76 -1.25 10.97 1.66
C ALA A 76 -0.76 9.54 1.96
N THR A 77 -1.69 8.61 2.21
CA THR A 77 -1.39 7.20 2.49
C THR A 77 -0.82 6.51 1.25
N GLU A 78 -1.50 6.63 0.10
CA GLU A 78 -1.05 6.07 -1.17
C GLU A 78 0.35 6.56 -1.56
N LYS A 79 0.62 7.86 -1.35
CA LYS A 79 1.94 8.44 -1.62
C LYS A 79 3.03 7.80 -0.75
N LEU A 80 2.82 7.73 0.57
CA LEU A 80 3.82 7.19 1.50
C LEU A 80 4.00 5.68 1.35
N GLU A 81 2.93 4.94 1.02
CA GLU A 81 3.02 3.51 0.70
C GLU A 81 3.84 3.28 -0.58
N ALA A 82 3.59 4.05 -1.64
CA ALA A 82 4.37 3.96 -2.87
C ALA A 82 5.86 4.31 -2.66
N GLU A 83 6.15 5.33 -1.84
CA GLU A 83 7.52 5.67 -1.46
C GLU A 83 8.21 4.57 -0.64
N ARG A 84 7.49 3.99 0.34
CA ARG A 84 7.98 2.87 1.15
C ARG A 84 8.28 1.66 0.26
N ASP A 85 7.34 1.27 -0.59
CA ASP A 85 7.48 0.08 -1.43
C ASP A 85 8.60 0.26 -2.44
N LYS A 86 8.76 1.46 -3.03
CA LYS A 86 9.91 1.78 -3.88
C LYS A 86 11.24 1.65 -3.13
N LYS A 87 11.29 2.10 -1.87
CA LYS A 87 12.49 1.97 -1.04
C LYS A 87 12.81 0.50 -0.76
N VAL A 88 11.82 -0.30 -0.37
CA VAL A 88 11.96 -1.75 -0.14
C VAL A 88 12.45 -2.44 -1.41
N LEU A 89 11.86 -2.15 -2.56
CA LEU A 89 12.28 -2.73 -3.84
C LEU A 89 13.74 -2.44 -4.19
N LEU A 90 14.25 -1.27 -3.83
CA LEU A 90 15.66 -0.90 -4.06
C LEU A 90 16.61 -1.58 -3.05
N GLU A 91 16.18 -1.72 -1.79
CA GLU A 91 16.96 -2.35 -0.74
C GLU A 91 17.04 -3.87 -0.90
N GLU A 92 16.00 -4.49 -1.46
CA GLU A 92 15.90 -5.94 -1.66
C GLU A 92 16.35 -6.42 -3.05
N VAL A 93 17.03 -5.56 -3.83
CA VAL A 93 17.59 -5.98 -5.12
C VAL A 93 18.71 -7.00 -4.89
N VAL A 94 18.51 -8.21 -5.41
CA VAL A 94 19.51 -9.29 -5.40
C VAL A 94 20.01 -9.53 -6.82
N ASP A 95 21.32 -9.73 -6.97
CA ASP A 95 21.92 -10.16 -8.23
C ASP A 95 21.58 -11.63 -8.53
N ILE A 96 20.64 -11.83 -9.45
CA ILE A 96 20.20 -13.15 -9.90
C ILE A 96 21.24 -13.90 -10.75
N THR A 97 22.30 -13.23 -11.20
CA THR A 97 23.35 -13.83 -12.04
C THR A 97 24.47 -14.46 -11.23
N LEU A 98 24.49 -14.24 -9.91
CA LEU A 98 25.49 -14.80 -9.04
C LEU A 98 25.59 -16.32 -9.20
N PRO A 99 26.82 -16.87 -9.25
CA PRO A 99 27.01 -18.30 -9.39
C PRO A 99 26.44 -19.01 -8.16
N VAL A 100 25.36 -19.77 -8.37
CA VAL A 100 24.80 -20.64 -7.35
C VAL A 100 25.53 -21.98 -7.36
N GLN A 101 25.78 -22.56 -6.18
CA GLN A 101 26.31 -23.92 -6.08
C GLN A 101 25.27 -24.92 -6.60
N ARG A 102 25.31 -25.19 -7.90
CA ARG A 102 24.59 -26.32 -8.49
C ARG A 102 25.47 -27.55 -8.34
N THR A 103 24.90 -28.63 -7.85
CA THR A 103 25.55 -29.94 -7.98
C THR A 103 25.72 -30.22 -9.47
N HIS A 104 26.91 -30.68 -9.85
CA HIS A 104 27.13 -31.11 -11.22
C HIS A 104 26.17 -32.26 -11.51
N ARG A 105 25.33 -32.13 -12.54
CA ARG A 105 24.66 -33.30 -13.09
C ARG A 105 25.76 -34.18 -13.66
N GLY A 106 25.92 -35.39 -13.15
CA GLY A 106 26.87 -36.35 -13.72
C GLY A 106 26.64 -36.52 -15.22
N GLY A 107 27.69 -36.85 -15.96
CA GLY A 107 27.61 -37.13 -17.39
C GLY A 107 27.65 -38.63 -17.67
N LEU A 108 27.03 -39.05 -18.78
CA LEU A 108 27.28 -40.38 -19.33
C LEU A 108 28.71 -40.44 -19.88
N HIS A 109 29.35 -41.60 -19.74
CA HIS A 109 30.64 -41.84 -20.38
C HIS A 109 30.48 -41.79 -21.92
N PRO A 110 31.47 -41.28 -22.69
CA PRO A 110 31.37 -41.18 -24.15
C PRO A 110 31.02 -42.51 -24.85
N ILE A 111 31.56 -43.64 -24.35
CA ILE A 111 31.21 -44.97 -24.85
C ILE A 111 29.73 -45.30 -24.63
N SER A 112 29.15 -44.89 -23.50
CA SER A 112 27.73 -45.09 -23.23
C SER A 112 26.85 -44.23 -24.14
N ILE A 113 27.29 -43.02 -24.47
CA ILE A 113 26.60 -42.15 -25.43
C ILE A 113 26.59 -42.81 -26.81
N ILE A 114 27.75 -43.21 -27.32
CA ILE A 114 27.87 -43.88 -28.64
C ILE A 114 27.07 -45.18 -28.67
N LYS A 115 27.13 -45.98 -27.60
CA LYS A 115 26.35 -47.22 -27.49
C LYS A 115 24.85 -46.92 -27.61
N ASN A 116 24.36 -45.92 -26.86
CA ASN A 116 22.95 -45.57 -26.89
C ASN A 116 22.54 -45.05 -28.27
N GLU A 117 23.33 -44.17 -28.90
CA GLU A 117 23.05 -43.66 -30.26
C GLU A 117 22.96 -44.79 -31.30
N ILE A 118 23.90 -45.77 -31.24
CA ILE A 118 23.86 -46.93 -32.12
C ILE A 118 22.64 -47.81 -31.82
N SER A 119 22.37 -48.07 -30.53
CA SER A 119 21.19 -48.86 -30.12
C SER A 119 19.89 -48.22 -30.58
N ASP A 120 19.73 -46.91 -30.40
CA ASP A 120 18.55 -46.15 -30.81
C ASP A 120 18.30 -46.29 -32.33
N PHE A 121 19.35 -46.19 -33.15
CA PHE A 121 19.26 -46.40 -34.60
C PHE A 121 18.71 -47.79 -34.98
N PHE A 122 19.15 -48.85 -34.30
CA PHE A 122 18.66 -50.20 -34.59
C PHE A 122 17.25 -50.45 -34.02
N ILE A 123 16.92 -49.85 -32.88
CA ILE A 123 15.56 -49.90 -32.32
C ILE A 123 14.56 -49.28 -33.29
N GLU A 124 14.90 -48.15 -33.92
CA GLU A 124 14.06 -47.51 -34.95
C GLU A 124 13.81 -48.42 -36.16
N GLN A 125 14.74 -49.33 -36.48
CA GLN A 125 14.62 -50.31 -37.56
C GLN A 125 13.86 -51.58 -37.14
N GLY A 126 13.35 -51.65 -35.91
CA GLY A 126 12.55 -52.77 -35.39
C GLY A 126 13.37 -53.90 -34.77
N PHE A 127 14.64 -53.68 -34.46
CA PHE A 127 15.47 -54.64 -33.73
C PHE A 127 15.29 -54.46 -32.21
N ALA A 128 15.28 -55.56 -31.44
CA ALA A 128 15.08 -55.59 -29.99
C ALA A 128 16.12 -56.46 -29.28
#